data_AF-A0A3M1F8Z7-F1
#
_entry.id   AF-A0A3M1F8Z7-F1
#
_cell.length_a   1.000
_cell.length_b   1.000
_cell.length_c   1.000
_cell.angle_alpha   90.00
_cell.angle_beta   90.00
_cell.angle_gamma   90.00
#
_symmetry.space_group_name_H-M   'P 1'
#
loop_
_entity.id
_entity.type
_entity.pdbx_description
1 polymer ?
#
loop_
_entity_poly.entity_id
_entity_poly.type
_entity_poly.pdbx_seq_one_letter_code
_entity_poly.pdbx_strand_id
1 'polypeptide(L)'
;MMLVSLEGVSKQYSERLLLDQVDLSVRTGDRIGLIGVNGSGKTTLLRIIAGEEAPDAGQVTVWGGVRVELLPQEPHLDEDATVLDQLFRS
;
A
#
# COMPACT_ATOMS: atom_id res chain seq x y z
N MET A 1 8.92 4.69 16.07
CA MET A 1 8.36 5.96 15.53
C MET A 1 7.16 5.60 14.67
N MET A 2 6.16 6.49 14.53
CA MET A 2 5.03 6.25 13.61
C MET A 2 5.48 6.52 12.18
N LEU A 3 5.11 5.66 11.23
CA LEU A 3 5.48 5.78 9.82
C LEU A 3 4.27 6.07 8.93
N VAL A 4 3.20 5.30 9.11
CA VAL A 4 1.95 5.42 8.35
C VAL A 4 0.76 5.21 9.30
N SER A 5 -0.32 5.98 9.13
CA SER A 5 -1.61 5.74 9.78
C SER A 5 -2.74 5.83 8.76
N LEU A 6 -3.71 4.96 8.93
CA LEU A 6 -5.00 4.98 8.24
C LEU A 6 -6.05 5.21 9.32
N GLU A 7 -6.94 6.15 9.06
CA GLU A 7 -8.05 6.51 9.95
C GLU A 7 -9.36 6.46 9.15
N GLY A 8 -10.21 5.50 9.48
CA GLY A 8 -11.53 5.31 8.84
C GLY A 8 -11.47 5.11 7.33
N VAL A 9 -10.43 4.46 6.79
CA VAL A 9 -10.25 4.33 5.34
C VAL A 9 -11.29 3.40 4.73
N SER A 10 -12.09 3.92 3.82
CA SER A 10 -13.05 3.14 3.02
C SER A 10 -12.73 3.21 1.53
N LYS A 11 -13.05 2.12 0.82
CA LYS A 11 -12.95 2.05 -0.64
C LYS A 11 -14.05 1.15 -1.21
N GLN A 12 -14.73 1.64 -2.23
CA GLN A 12 -15.79 0.97 -2.94
C GLN A 12 -15.50 0.97 -4.44
N TYR A 13 -15.81 -0.13 -5.12
CA TYR A 13 -15.90 -0.17 -6.58
C TYR A 13 -17.30 -0.57 -6.99
N SER A 14 -17.98 0.34 -7.70
CA SER A 14 -19.39 0.19 -8.06
C SER A 14 -20.24 -0.14 -6.82
N GLU A 15 -20.91 -1.29 -6.77
CA GLU A 15 -21.75 -1.70 -5.64
C GLU A 15 -20.98 -2.45 -4.54
N ARG A 16 -19.67 -2.70 -4.72
CA ARG A 16 -18.90 -3.55 -3.81
C ARG A 16 -18.00 -2.73 -2.89
N LEU A 17 -18.31 -2.73 -1.61
CA LEU A 17 -17.43 -2.23 -0.56
C LEU A 17 -16.25 -3.20 -0.39
N LEU A 18 -15.03 -2.72 -0.64
CA LEU A 18 -13.80 -3.51 -0.49
C LEU A 18 -13.12 -3.24 0.85
N LEU A 19 -13.07 -1.97 1.26
CA LEU A 19 -12.52 -1.53 2.55
C LEU A 19 -13.61 -0.74 3.26
N ASP A 20 -13.85 -1.07 4.51
CA ASP A 20 -14.88 -0.45 5.35
C ASP A 20 -14.25 0.06 6.63
N GLN A 21 -14.06 1.38 6.72
CA GLN A 21 -13.56 2.08 7.91
C GLN A 21 -12.31 1.44 8.52
N VAL A 22 -11.30 1.18 7.68
CA VAL A 22 -10.05 0.54 8.08
C VAL A 22 -9.20 1.52 8.87
N ASP A 23 -8.90 1.16 10.12
CA ASP A 23 -7.90 1.79 10.96
C ASP A 23 -6.63 0.94 11.04
N LEU A 24 -5.48 1.55 10.76
CA LEU A 24 -4.18 0.87 10.81
C LEU A 24 -3.09 1.85 11.25
N SER A 25 -2.16 1.40 12.07
CA SER A 25 -0.95 2.14 12.42
C SER A 25 0.27 1.29 12.13
N VAL A 26 1.20 1.82 11.34
CA VAL A 26 2.48 1.18 11.02
C VAL A 26 3.60 1.96 11.68
N ARG A 27 4.40 1.28 12.50
CA ARG A 27 5.50 1.84 13.26
C ARG A 27 6.84 1.27 12.80
N THR A 28 7.91 1.99 13.12
CA THR A 28 9.29 1.53 12.90
C THR A 28 9.51 0.18 13.58
N GLY A 29 9.97 -0.80 12.80
CA GLY A 29 10.25 -2.15 13.29
C GLY A 29 9.09 -3.14 13.12
N ASP A 30 7.89 -2.67 12.77
CA ASP A 30 6.75 -3.54 12.53
C ASP A 30 7.00 -4.46 11.32
N ARG A 31 6.50 -5.69 11.42
CA ARG A 31 6.37 -6.62 10.31
C ARG A 31 4.92 -7.08 10.27
N ILE A 32 4.18 -6.63 9.27
CA ILE A 32 2.72 -6.81 9.20
C ILE A 32 2.42 -7.75 8.04
N GLY A 33 1.67 -8.82 8.31
CA GLY A 33 1.11 -9.70 7.28
C GLY A 33 -0.34 -9.35 6.99
N LEU A 34 -0.67 -9.07 5.73
CA LEU A 34 -2.04 -8.83 5.28
C LEU A 34 -2.60 -10.09 4.62
N ILE A 35 -3.55 -10.75 5.30
CA ILE A 35 -4.17 -12.01 4.83
C ILE A 35 -5.65 -11.80 4.49
N GLY A 36 -6.15 -12.62 3.57
CA GLY A 36 -7.53 -12.58 3.11
C GLY A 36 -7.69 -13.25 1.76
N VAL A 37 -8.91 -13.59 1.37
CA VAL A 37 -9.21 -14.24 0.08
C VAL A 37 -8.94 -13.31 -1.10
N ASN A 38 -8.83 -13.84 -2.32
CA ASN A 38 -8.68 -13.01 -3.51
C ASN A 38 -9.89 -12.08 -3.69
N GLY A 39 -9.61 -10.82 -4.04
CA GLY A 39 -10.63 -9.79 -4.14
C GLY A 39 -11.11 -9.19 -2.82
N SER A 40 -10.48 -9.52 -1.67
CA SER A 40 -10.83 -8.93 -0.37
C SER A 40 -10.26 -7.51 -0.13
N GLY A 41 -9.77 -6.82 -1.16
CA GLY A 41 -9.22 -5.46 -1.04
C GLY A 41 -7.74 -5.37 -0.62
N LYS A 42 -6.99 -6.48 -0.54
CA LYS A 42 -5.56 -6.45 -0.10
C LYS A 42 -4.69 -5.54 -0.96
N THR A 43 -4.70 -5.77 -2.28
CA THR A 43 -3.92 -4.96 -3.24
C THR A 43 -4.36 -3.50 -3.20
N THR A 44 -5.66 -3.25 -3.08
CA THR A 44 -6.23 -1.90 -2.94
C THR A 44 -5.72 -1.19 -1.68
N LEU A 45 -5.69 -1.88 -0.53
CA LEU A 45 -5.15 -1.31 0.72
C LEU A 45 -3.67 -0.95 0.57
N LEU A 46 -2.86 -1.83 -0.05
CA LEU A 46 -1.44 -1.56 -0.29
C LEU A 46 -1.22 -0.38 -1.23
N ARG A 47 -2.02 -0.26 -2.30
CA ARG A 47 -1.96 0.89 -3.23
C ARG A 47 -2.35 2.20 -2.55
N ILE A 48 -3.36 2.17 -1.68
CA ILE A 48 -3.76 3.33 -0.87
C ILE A 48 -2.62 3.76 0.07
N ILE A 49 -1.98 2.82 0.76
CA ILE A 49 -0.80 3.10 1.60
C ILE A 49 0.36 3.68 0.78
N ALA A 50 0.58 3.17 -0.44
CA ALA A 50 1.62 3.64 -1.35
C ALA A 50 1.29 4.99 -2.02
N GLY A 51 0.07 5.49 -1.86
CA GLY A 51 -0.38 6.72 -2.53
C GLY A 51 -0.67 6.56 -4.03
N GLU A 52 -0.66 5.34 -4.55
CA GLU A 52 -1.04 5.04 -5.94
C GLU A 52 -2.56 5.16 -6.16
N GLU A 53 -3.35 5.08 -5.09
CA GLU A 53 -4.81 5.14 -5.14
C GLU A 53 -5.36 5.94 -3.96
N ALA A 54 -6.34 6.81 -4.21
CA ALA A 54 -7.00 7.56 -3.15
C ALA A 54 -8.12 6.72 -2.49
N PRO A 55 -8.29 6.79 -1.15
CA PRO A 55 -9.47 6.25 -0.51
C PRO A 55 -10.70 7.10 -0.87
N ASP A 56 -11.90 6.51 -0.75
CA ASP A 56 -13.16 7.24 -0.99
C ASP A 56 -13.60 8.03 0.26
N ALA A 57 -13.19 7.55 1.43
CA ALA A 57 -13.38 8.23 2.72
C ALA A 57 -12.24 7.86 3.69
N GLY A 58 -12.09 8.66 4.75
CA GLY A 58 -11.01 8.52 5.73
C GLY A 58 -9.72 9.23 5.30
N GLN A 59 -8.64 8.97 6.03
CA GLN A 59 -7.36 9.65 5.80
C GLN A 59 -6.17 8.67 5.92
N VAL A 60 -5.17 8.88 5.06
CA VAL A 60 -3.85 8.26 5.16
C VAL A 60 -2.84 9.33 5.53
N THR A 61 -2.09 9.14 6.62
CA THR A 61 -1.00 10.03 7.03
C THR A 61 0.32 9.27 6.90
N VAL A 62 1.27 9.86 6.17
CA VAL A 62 2.66 9.38 6.06
C VAL A 62 3.56 10.41 6.72
N TRP A 63 4.38 9.97 7.69
CA TRP A 63 5.27 10.87 8.43
C TRP A 63 6.45 11.31 7.56
N GLY A 64 6.94 12.54 7.78
CA GLY A 64 8.00 13.14 6.98
C GLY A 64 9.30 12.32 6.97
N GLY A 65 9.94 12.24 5.79
CA GLY A 65 11.16 11.47 5.57
C GLY A 65 10.93 9.98 5.30
N VAL A 66 9.68 9.51 5.31
CA VAL A 66 9.33 8.15 4.89
C VAL A 66 9.08 8.13 3.38
N ARG A 67 9.79 7.26 2.67
CA ARG A 67 9.47 6.87 1.29
C ARG A 67 8.70 5.55 1.35
N VAL A 68 7.50 5.53 0.80
CA VAL A 68 6.69 4.31 0.66
C VAL A 68 6.83 3.81 -0.77
N GLU A 69 7.17 2.54 -0.94
CA GLU A 69 7.30 1.88 -2.23
C GLU A 69 6.50 0.58 -2.23
N LEU A 70 5.80 0.32 -3.33
CA LEU A 70 5.04 -0.91 -3.54
C LEU A 70 5.80 -1.82 -4.51
N LEU A 71 6.15 -3.03 -4.06
CA LEU A 71 6.65 -4.06 -4.98
C LEU A 71 5.44 -4.74 -5.64
N PRO A 72 5.21 -4.57 -6.96
CA PRO A 72 4.12 -5.22 -7.66
C PRO A 72 4.29 -6.74 -7.67
N GLN A 73 3.17 -7.47 -7.75
CA GLN A 73 3.19 -8.94 -7.85
C GLN A 73 3.89 -9.42 -9.13
N GLU A 74 3.71 -8.69 -10.22
CA GLU A 74 4.38 -8.89 -11.50
C GLU A 74 5.20 -7.63 -11.81
N PRO A 75 6.46 -7.56 -11.38
CA PRO A 75 7.32 -6.41 -11.68
C PRO A 75 7.69 -6.38 -13.15
N HIS A 76 7.69 -5.19 -13.73
CA HIS A 76 8.30 -4.97 -15.03
C HIS A 76 9.81 -4.92 -14.87
N LEU A 77 10.52 -5.82 -15.56
CA LEU A 77 11.97 -5.92 -15.50
C LEU A 77 12.53 -5.62 -16.89
N ASP A 78 13.40 -4.61 -16.96
CA ASP A 78 14.26 -4.35 -18.11
C ASP A 78 15.22 -5.54 -18.39
N GLU A 79 15.06 -6.21 -19.52
CA GLU A 79 15.86 -7.38 -19.90
C GLU A 79 17.34 -7.04 -20.15
N ASP A 80 17.63 -5.77 -20.47
CA ASP A 80 19.00 -5.30 -20.73
C ASP A 80 19.72 -4.85 -19.44
N ALA A 81 19.01 -4.82 -18.30
CA ALA A 81 19.55 -4.39 -17.02
C ALA A 81 20.04 -5.57 -16.17
N THR A 82 21.15 -5.37 -15.44
CA THR A 82 21.55 -6.35 -14.41
C THR A 82 20.58 -6.30 -13.23
N VAL A 83 20.55 -7.36 -12.41
CA VAL A 83 19.76 -7.38 -11.17
C VAL A 83 20.08 -6.17 -10.28
N LEU A 84 21.35 -5.75 -10.23
CA LEU A 84 21.76 -4.61 -9.42
C LEU A 84 21.17 -3.30 -9.96
N ASP A 85 21.17 -3.13 -11.28
CA ASP A 85 20.60 -1.95 -11.94
C ASP A 85 19.09 -1.85 -11.68
N GLN A 86 18.37 -2.97 -11.64
CA GLN A 86 16.94 -3.00 -11.32
C GLN A 86 16.64 -2.47 -9.91
N LEU A 87 17.50 -2.76 -8.94
CA LEU A 87 17.26 -2.40 -7.54
C LEU A 87 17.48 -0.91 -7.25
N PHE A 88 18.29 -0.21 -8.05
CA PHE A 88 18.67 1.18 -7.80
C PHE A 88 18.04 2.20 -8.77
N ARG A 89 17.20 1.75 -9.69
CA ARG A 89 16.51 2.61 -10.66
C ARG A 89 15.21 3.24 -10.13
N SER A 90 14.81 2.93 -8.88
CA SER A 90 13.55 3.39 -8.27
C SER A 90 13.60 4.78 -7.64
#